data_AF-A0A3N9P184-F1
#
_entry.id   AF-A0A3N9P184-F1
#
_cell.length_a   1.000
_cell.length_b   1.000
_cell.length_c   1.000
_cell.angle_alpha   90.00
_cell.angle_beta   90.00
_cell.angle_gamma   90.00
#
_symmetry.space_group_name_H-M   'P 1'
#
loop_
_entity.id
_entity.type
_entity.pdbx_description
1 polymer ?
#
loop_
_entity_poly.entity_id
_entity_poly.type
_entity_poly.pdbx_seq_one_letter_code
_entity_poly.pdbx_strand_id
1 'polypeptide(L)'
;MPNKKGWLTKNEMMDTGQPCFIPDAAGALTGRWFGTPPLGGILLTATRCKQLGCPVKTNEYAVAYFYSAAAPDHFRYVPFFHRQAEELNSKKITALEERVLQREFYLIKADNNEIQT
;
A
#
# COMPACT_ATOMS: atom_id res chain seq x y z
N MET A 1 0.55 -12.00 16.85
CA MET A 1 -0.48 -10.98 17.12
C MET A 1 0.06 -9.57 16.81
N PRO A 2 -0.65 -8.77 16.00
CA PRO A 2 -0.25 -7.40 15.68
C PRO A 2 -0.13 -6.51 16.93
N ASN A 3 0.69 -5.46 16.87
CA ASN A 3 0.74 -4.45 17.95
C ASN A 3 -0.48 -3.51 17.92
N LYS A 4 -0.54 -2.53 18.85
CA LYS A 4 -1.64 -1.55 18.94
C LYS A 4 -1.87 -0.71 17.67
N LYS A 5 -0.88 -0.64 16.76
CA LYS A 5 -0.96 0.07 15.48
C LYS A 5 -1.33 -0.88 14.32
N GLY A 6 -1.55 -2.16 14.60
CA GLY A 6 -1.74 -3.20 13.59
C GLY A 6 -0.46 -3.59 12.85
N TRP A 7 0.71 -3.17 13.34
CA TRP A 7 2.00 -3.51 12.71
C TRP A 7 2.38 -4.94 13.09
N LEU A 8 3.05 -5.62 12.17
CA LEU A 8 3.44 -7.02 12.31
C LEU A 8 4.95 -7.15 12.51
N THR A 9 5.33 -8.23 13.19
CA THR A 9 6.68 -8.79 13.15
C THR A 9 6.95 -9.48 11.80
N LYS A 10 8.19 -9.90 11.56
CA LYS A 10 8.54 -10.62 10.32
C LYS A 10 7.74 -11.90 10.13
N ASN A 11 7.68 -12.76 11.15
CA ASN A 11 6.99 -14.06 11.04
C ASN A 11 5.50 -13.85 10.77
N GLU A 12 4.87 -12.94 11.51
CA GLU A 12 3.46 -12.60 11.31
C GLU A 12 3.17 -12.04 9.92
N MET A 13 4.06 -11.20 9.36
CA MET A 13 3.90 -10.71 7.98
C MET A 13 3.98 -11.86 6.98
N MET A 14 4.97 -12.75 7.13
CA MET A 14 5.13 -13.91 6.24
C MET A 14 3.90 -14.82 6.28
N ASP A 15 3.31 -15.02 7.45
CA ASP A 15 2.10 -15.84 7.63
C ASP A 15 0.88 -15.27 6.90
N THR A 16 0.86 -13.97 6.55
CA THR A 16 -0.24 -13.37 5.78
C THR A 16 -0.24 -13.75 4.30
N GLY A 17 0.91 -14.14 3.74
CA GLY A 17 1.09 -14.33 2.30
C GLY A 17 0.91 -13.07 1.45
N GLN A 18 0.75 -11.89 2.06
CA GLN A 18 0.52 -10.65 1.33
C GLN A 18 1.82 -10.05 0.77
N PRO A 19 1.74 -9.29 -0.33
CA PRO A 19 2.89 -8.56 -0.88
C PRO A 19 3.56 -7.66 0.17
N CYS A 20 4.88 -7.54 0.11
CA CYS A 20 5.64 -6.67 0.97
C CYS A 20 6.68 -5.83 0.21
N PHE A 21 6.74 -4.54 0.51
CA PHE A 21 7.81 -3.68 0.05
C PHE A 21 8.89 -3.49 1.10
N ILE A 22 10.15 -3.65 0.70
CA ILE A 22 11.32 -3.36 1.50
C ILE A 22 12.09 -2.21 0.86
N PRO A 23 12.17 -1.03 1.51
CA PRO A 23 12.91 0.11 0.98
C PRO A 23 14.42 -0.15 1.02
N ASP A 24 15.17 0.44 0.07
CA ASP A 24 16.64 0.30 0.01
C ASP A 24 17.33 0.93 1.22
N ALA A 25 16.74 2.01 1.76
CA ALA A 25 17.19 2.70 2.96
C ALA A 25 16.01 3.35 3.70
N ALA A 26 16.22 3.76 4.95
CA ALA A 26 15.21 4.49 5.70
C ALA A 26 14.85 5.80 4.97
N GLY A 27 13.56 5.96 4.62
CA GLY A 27 13.07 7.13 3.88
C GLY A 27 13.27 7.07 2.36
N ALA A 28 13.84 5.98 1.82
CA ALA A 28 13.96 5.82 0.38
C ALA A 28 12.59 5.65 -0.29
N LEU A 29 12.43 6.25 -1.47
CA LEU A 29 11.29 6.01 -2.37
C LEU A 29 11.53 4.81 -3.31
N THR A 30 12.72 4.23 -3.25
CA THR A 30 13.13 3.03 -4.00
C THR A 30 13.26 1.85 -3.06
N GLY A 31 13.13 0.66 -3.63
CA GLY A 31 13.15 -0.59 -2.90
C GLY A 31 12.67 -1.76 -3.74
N ARG A 32 12.43 -2.87 -3.08
CA ARG A 32 12.01 -4.13 -3.70
C ARG A 32 10.65 -4.57 -3.18
N TRP A 33 9.78 -4.94 -4.12
CA TRP A 33 8.56 -5.68 -3.83
C TRP A 33 8.85 -7.19 -3.77
N PHE A 34 8.27 -7.84 -2.78
CA PHE A 34 8.15 -9.29 -2.65
C PHE A 34 6.67 -9.62 -2.80
N GLY A 35 6.33 -10.37 -3.85
CA GLY A 35 4.94 -10.52 -4.30
C GLY A 35 4.47 -9.32 -5.14
N THR A 36 3.23 -9.40 -5.64
CA THR A 36 2.66 -8.40 -6.55
C THR A 36 1.57 -7.61 -5.84
N PRO A 37 1.75 -6.29 -5.59
CA PRO A 37 0.68 -5.48 -5.02
C PRO A 37 -0.49 -5.32 -6.00
N PRO A 38 -1.71 -5.04 -5.52
CA PRO A 38 -2.85 -4.76 -6.39
C PRO A 38 -2.60 -3.54 -7.28
N LEU A 39 -2.96 -3.67 -8.56
CA LEU A 39 -2.89 -2.59 -9.56
C LEU A 39 -4.11 -1.67 -9.49
N GLY A 40 -4.05 -0.53 -10.18
CA GLY A 40 -5.23 0.32 -10.43
C GLY A 40 -5.66 1.17 -9.26
N GLY A 41 -4.73 1.46 -8.36
CA GLY A 41 -5.02 2.29 -7.21
C GLY A 41 -3.76 2.60 -6.43
N ILE A 42 -3.94 3.15 -5.25
CA ILE A 42 -2.85 3.55 -4.38
C ILE A 42 -2.90 2.75 -3.09
N LEU A 43 -1.73 2.33 -2.63
CA LEU A 43 -1.56 1.71 -1.32
C LEU A 43 -1.36 2.80 -0.27
N LEU A 44 -2.21 2.81 0.76
CA LEU A 44 -2.22 3.81 1.82
C LEU A 44 -2.26 3.18 3.20
N THR A 45 -1.71 3.86 4.20
CA THR A 45 -1.90 3.47 5.61
C THR A 45 -3.34 3.76 6.05
N ALA A 46 -3.82 3.03 7.07
CA ALA A 46 -5.17 3.24 7.61
C ALA A 46 -5.45 4.72 8.01
N THR A 47 -4.46 5.40 8.57
CA THR A 47 -4.56 6.83 8.91
C THR A 47 -4.73 7.68 7.66
N ARG A 48 -3.99 7.40 6.59
CA ARG A 48 -4.08 8.18 5.35
C ARG A 48 -5.39 7.92 4.60
N CYS A 49 -5.86 6.67 4.57
CA CYS A 49 -7.20 6.30 4.11
C CYS A 49 -8.29 7.17 4.77
N LYS A 50 -8.26 7.29 6.11
CA LYS A 50 -9.19 8.16 6.86
C LYS A 50 -9.07 9.63 6.47
N GLN A 51 -7.86 10.16 6.35
CA GLN A 51 -7.64 11.57 5.99
C GLN A 51 -8.21 11.91 4.60
N LEU A 52 -8.11 10.97 3.66
CA LEU A 52 -8.66 11.10 2.30
C LEU A 52 -10.16 10.78 2.21
N GLY A 53 -10.84 10.54 3.34
CA GLY A 53 -12.30 10.34 3.36
C GLY A 53 -12.75 8.91 3.06
N CYS A 54 -11.83 7.94 2.97
CA CYS A 54 -12.15 6.53 2.76
C CYS A 54 -11.56 5.66 3.88
N PRO A 55 -12.12 5.72 5.11
CA PRO A 55 -11.59 4.97 6.25
C PRO A 55 -11.62 3.46 6.02
N VAL A 56 -10.65 2.76 6.60
CA VAL A 56 -10.58 1.30 6.62
C VAL A 56 -11.74 0.73 7.43
N LYS A 57 -12.43 -0.29 6.90
CA LYS A 57 -13.56 -0.94 7.58
C LYS A 57 -13.06 -1.91 8.66
N THR A 58 -13.90 -2.21 9.66
CA THR A 58 -13.52 -3.07 10.81
C THR A 58 -13.00 -4.46 10.42
N ASN A 59 -13.50 -5.03 9.31
CA ASN A 59 -13.12 -6.35 8.81
C ASN A 59 -12.35 -6.29 7.50
N GLU A 60 -11.76 -5.13 7.19
CA GLU A 60 -10.94 -4.96 6.00
C GLU A 60 -9.50 -5.37 6.31
N TYR A 61 -8.97 -6.28 5.50
CA TYR A 61 -7.61 -6.79 5.63
C TYR A 61 -6.63 -5.93 4.82
N ALA A 62 -5.41 -5.80 5.34
CA ALA A 62 -4.33 -5.20 4.58
C ALA A 62 -4.01 -6.06 3.36
N VAL A 63 -3.77 -5.41 2.23
CA VAL A 63 -3.46 -6.06 0.94
C VAL A 63 -1.97 -6.01 0.61
N ALA A 64 -1.20 -5.29 1.42
CA ALA A 64 0.24 -5.20 1.32
C ALA A 64 0.83 -4.73 2.65
N TYR A 65 2.13 -4.97 2.82
CA TYR A 65 2.90 -4.50 3.97
C TYR A 65 4.14 -3.71 3.54
N PHE A 66 4.52 -2.73 4.33
CA PHE A 66 5.72 -1.93 4.08
C PHE A 66 6.70 -2.09 5.24
N TYR A 67 7.94 -2.44 4.96
CA TYR A 67 8.98 -2.55 5.98
C TYR A 67 9.49 -1.17 6.40
N SER A 68 9.31 -0.83 7.67
CA SER A 68 9.83 0.40 8.27
C SER A 68 11.21 0.14 8.89
N ALA A 69 12.26 0.49 8.15
CA ALA A 69 13.65 0.36 8.62
C ALA A 69 13.96 1.24 9.84
N ALA A 70 13.23 2.34 10.02
CA ALA A 70 13.40 3.27 11.12
C ALA A 70 12.68 2.86 12.42
N ALA A 71 11.85 1.81 12.40
CA ALA A 71 11.13 1.37 13.58
C ALA A 71 12.10 0.74 14.61
N PRO A 72 12.10 1.20 15.87
CA PRO A 72 13.06 0.75 16.88
C PRO A 72 12.78 -0.66 17.41
N ASP A 73 11.57 -1.20 17.20
CA ASP A 73 11.12 -2.50 17.72
C ASP A 73 11.06 -3.58 16.63
N HIS A 74 10.57 -4.77 17.00
CA HIS A 74 10.41 -5.90 16.08
C HIS A 74 9.16 -5.81 15.19
N PHE A 75 8.21 -4.92 15.51
CA PHE A 75 7.01 -4.70 14.71
C PHE A 75 7.34 -3.72 13.60
N ARG A 76 7.91 -4.20 12.49
CA ARG A 76 8.41 -3.33 11.41
C ARG A 76 7.54 -3.33 10.16
N TYR A 77 6.53 -4.19 10.09
CA TYR A 77 5.72 -4.35 8.88
C TYR A 77 4.40 -3.60 9.04
N VAL A 78 4.30 -2.48 8.33
CA VAL A 78 3.17 -1.55 8.39
C VAL A 78 2.08 -2.01 7.41
N PRO A 79 0.81 -2.12 7.84
CA PRO A 79 -0.28 -2.52 6.95
C PRO A 79 -0.68 -1.40 5.98
N PHE A 80 -0.89 -1.76 4.72
CA PHE A 80 -1.35 -0.88 3.65
C PHE A 80 -2.62 -1.43 3.00
N PHE A 81 -3.49 -0.50 2.59
CA PHE A 81 -4.82 -0.74 2.04
C PHE A 81 -4.91 -0.11 0.66
N HIS A 82 -5.51 -0.81 -0.29
CA HIS A 82 -5.67 -0.32 -1.66
C HIS A 82 -6.89 0.58 -1.77
N ARG A 83 -6.75 1.71 -2.46
CA ARG A 83 -7.84 2.63 -2.77
C ARG A 83 -7.78 3.03 -4.23
N GLN A 84 -8.92 3.04 -4.88
CA GLN A 84 -9.08 3.56 -6.23
C GLN A 84 -9.30 5.07 -6.20
N ALA A 85 -9.06 5.75 -7.32
CA ALA A 85 -9.13 7.21 -7.39
C ALA A 85 -10.54 7.74 -7.01
N GLU A 86 -11.57 6.99 -7.39
CA GLU A 86 -12.99 7.30 -7.20
C GLU A 86 -13.41 7.24 -5.73
N GLU A 87 -12.70 6.47 -4.92
CA GLU A 87 -12.97 6.33 -3.49
C GLU A 87 -12.39 7.49 -2.66
N LEU A 88 -11.47 8.25 -3.23
CA LEU A 88 -10.67 9.25 -2.51
C LEU A 88 -11.24 10.66 -2.69
N ASN A 89 -11.16 11.45 -1.61
CA ASN A 89 -11.49 12.87 -1.69
C ASN A 89 -10.40 13.62 -2.46
N SER A 90 -10.67 13.90 -3.75
CA SER A 90 -9.76 14.56 -4.68
C SER A 90 -9.18 15.88 -4.18
N LYS A 91 -9.91 16.63 -3.34
CA LYS A 91 -9.44 17.90 -2.76
C LYS A 91 -8.33 17.74 -1.72
N LYS A 92 -8.06 16.51 -1.26
CA LYS A 92 -7.10 16.20 -0.19
C LYS A 92 -5.91 15.36 -0.67
N ILE A 93 -5.94 14.94 -1.94
CA ILE A 93 -4.87 14.19 -2.58
C ILE A 93 -3.68 15.13 -2.83
N THR A 94 -2.48 14.63 -2.57
CA THR A 94 -1.23 15.34 -2.85
C THR A 94 -0.78 15.09 -4.30
N ALA A 95 0.07 15.97 -4.84
CA ALA A 95 0.62 15.81 -6.18
C ALA A 95 1.45 14.52 -6.38
N LEU A 96 1.94 13.89 -5.30
CA LEU A 96 2.59 12.59 -5.39
C LEU A 96 1.57 11.46 -5.54
N GLU A 97 0.53 11.47 -4.71
CA GLU A 97 -0.55 10.48 -4.75
C GLU A 97 -1.31 10.54 -6.10
N GLU A 98 -1.54 11.75 -6.63
CA GLU A 98 -2.13 11.94 -7.95
C GLU A 98 -1.28 11.30 -9.06
N ARG A 99 0.04 11.52 -9.03
CA ARG A 99 0.98 10.90 -9.99
C ARG A 99 0.98 9.38 -9.90
N VAL A 100 0.87 8.81 -8.71
CA VAL A 100 0.76 7.36 -8.51
C VAL A 100 -0.53 6.84 -9.14
N LEU A 101 -1.68 7.46 -8.84
CA LEU A 101 -2.97 7.06 -9.41
C LEU A 101 -2.97 7.14 -10.94
N GLN A 102 -2.41 8.20 -11.53
CA GLN A 102 -2.29 8.34 -12.98
C GLN A 102 -1.45 7.21 -13.58
N ARG A 103 -0.28 6.92 -12.99
CA ARG A 103 0.61 5.83 -13.45
C ARG A 103 -0.13 4.49 -13.43
N GLU A 104 -0.84 4.18 -12.36
CA GLU A 104 -1.57 2.92 -12.20
C GLU A 104 -2.71 2.77 -13.21
N PHE A 105 -3.41 3.86 -13.51
CA PHE A 105 -4.40 3.89 -14.58
C PHE A 105 -3.79 3.59 -15.95
N TYR A 106 -2.60 4.12 -16.26
CA TYR A 106 -1.90 3.81 -17.50
C TYR A 106 -1.46 2.34 -17.56
N LEU A 107 -0.98 1.77 -16.45
CA LEU A 107 -0.57 0.36 -16.40
C LEU A 107 -1.74 -0.58 -16.68
N ILE A 108 -2.92 -0.31 -16.10
CA ILE A 108 -4.13 -1.09 -16.40
C ILE A 108 -4.52 -1.00 -17.87
N LYS A 109 -4.43 0.19 -18.48
CA LYS A 109 -4.76 0.35 -19.91
C LYS A 109 -3.79 -0.41 -20.81
N ALA A 110 -2.51 -0.48 -20.43
CA ALA A 110 -1.52 -1.26 -21.18
C ALA A 110 -1.84 -2.76 -21.12
N ASP A 111 -2.09 -3.31 -19.93
CA ASP A 111 -2.48 -4.72 -19.74
C ASP A 111 -3.73 -5.09 -20.56
N ASN A 112 -4.73 -4.23 -20.58
CA ASN A 112 -5.98 -4.48 -21.31
C ASN A 112 -5.82 -4.42 -22.84
N ASN A 113 -4.81 -3.72 -23.35
CA ASN A 113 -4.54 -3.62 -24.78
C ASN A 113 -3.72 -4.80 -25.32
N GLU A 114 -3.00 -5.54 -24.47
CA GLU A 114 -2.24 -6.74 -24.88
C GLU A 114 -3.15 -7.97 -25.11
N ILE A 115 -4.42 -7.90 -24.71
CA ILE A 115 -5.39 -9.00 -24.87
C ILE A 115 -6.14 -8.92 -26.22
N GLN A 116 -5.95 -7.86 -27.02
CA GLN A 116 -6.68 -7.63 -28.29
C GLN A 116 -5.86 -7.86 -29.58
N THR A 117 -4.69 -8.50 -29.52
CA THR A 117 -3.87 -8.86 -30.72
C THR A 117 -3.61 -10.36 -30.79
#